data_AF-A0A7K8JLY6-F1
#
_entry.id   AF-A0A7K8JLY6-F1
#
_cell.length_a   1.000
_cell.length_b   1.000
_cell.length_c   1.000
_cell.angle_alpha   90.00
_cell.angle_beta   90.00
_cell.angle_gamma   90.00
#
_symmetry.space_group_name_H-M   'P 1'
#
loop_
_entity.id
_entity.type
_entity.pdbx_description
1 polymer ?
#
loop_
_entity_poly.entity_id
_entity_poly.type
_entity_poly.pdbx_seq_one_letter_code
_entity_poly.pdbx_strand_id
1 'polypeptide(L)'
;GIFFIILLTLDRYLAIVHAVFALKARTVTYGILTSTVTWVVALLASVPAIVFHKTQKENSRYTCSAHYPGDSRINWKYSYTLKMNILGLIVPMLIMIFSYSQILKTLLRCKNEKKQKAVRLIFMIMIFYFLFWTPFHISSFLHTFQSLLFNPDCEIKGQLEKAIQVTETISMIHCCINPVIYAFVGEKFRKYLYAFFRKYVAAHLCKKCPNLYREKLERVSSTFTPSTAEHDISTGL
;
A
#
# COMPACT_ATOMS: atom_id res chain seq x y z
N GLY A 1 7.04 2.66 -4.06
CA GLY A 1 5.74 2.47 -3.37
C GLY A 1 4.79 3.63 -3.61
N ILE A 2 5.21 4.84 -3.22
CA ILE A 2 4.37 6.06 -3.25
C ILE A 2 3.75 6.39 -4.61
N PHE A 3 4.47 6.15 -5.72
CA PHE A 3 3.91 6.39 -7.07
C PHE A 3 2.71 5.49 -7.39
N PHE A 4 2.76 4.19 -7.03
CA PHE A 4 1.63 3.28 -7.21
C PHE A 4 0.44 3.67 -6.35
N ILE A 5 0.73 4.14 -5.14
CA ILE A 5 -0.25 4.71 -4.22
C ILE A 5 -0.97 5.91 -4.87
N ILE A 6 -0.22 6.84 -5.49
CA ILE A 6 -0.78 7.99 -6.21
C ILE A 6 -1.63 7.51 -7.39
N LEU A 7 -1.13 6.57 -8.18
CA LEU A 7 -1.89 5.99 -9.29
C LEU A 7 -3.20 5.34 -8.84
N LEU A 8 -3.19 4.58 -7.74
CA LEU A 8 -4.39 3.99 -7.16
C LEU A 8 -5.39 5.07 -6.72
N THR A 9 -4.90 6.16 -6.15
CA THR A 9 -5.73 7.29 -5.72
C THR A 9 -6.37 8.00 -6.92
N LEU A 10 -5.59 8.27 -7.97
CA LEU A 10 -6.07 8.89 -9.21
C LEU A 10 -7.06 7.98 -9.96
N ASP A 11 -6.77 6.68 -10.03
CA ASP A 11 -7.65 5.68 -10.63
C ASP A 11 -9.04 5.65 -9.95
N ARG A 12 -9.07 5.71 -8.61
CA ARG A 12 -10.33 5.82 -7.87
C ARG A 12 -11.03 7.15 -8.09
N TYR A 13 -10.27 8.25 -8.10
CA TYR A 13 -10.80 9.57 -8.38
C TYR A 13 -11.50 9.62 -9.74
N LEU A 14 -10.84 9.14 -10.81
CA LEU A 14 -11.41 9.07 -12.15
C LEU A 14 -12.67 8.19 -12.19
N ALA A 15 -12.64 7.04 -11.52
CA ALA A 15 -13.78 6.13 -11.49
C ALA A 15 -15.02 6.67 -10.77
N ILE A 16 -14.85 7.64 -9.86
CA ILE A 16 -15.93 8.21 -9.05
C ILE A 16 -16.42 9.52 -9.64
N VAL A 17 -15.50 10.44 -9.94
CA VAL A 17 -15.80 11.81 -10.38
C VAL A 17 -16.03 11.87 -11.89
N HIS A 18 -15.29 11.06 -12.67
CA HIS A 18 -15.32 11.07 -14.15
C HIS A 18 -15.69 9.70 -14.71
N ALA A 19 -16.79 9.11 -14.23
CA ALA A 19 -17.17 7.72 -14.53
C ALA A 19 -17.27 7.40 -16.05
N VAL A 20 -17.75 8.35 -16.86
CA VAL A 20 -17.87 8.19 -18.34
C VAL A 20 -16.49 8.12 -19.00
N PHE A 21 -15.54 8.95 -18.55
CA PHE A 21 -14.16 8.91 -19.02
C PHE A 21 -13.43 7.64 -18.53
N ALA A 22 -13.68 7.25 -17.27
CA ALA A 22 -13.10 6.05 -16.68
C ALA A 22 -13.50 4.76 -17.42
N LEU A 23 -14.71 4.69 -17.97
CA LEU A 23 -15.14 3.54 -18.80
C LEU A 23 -14.24 3.35 -20.04
N LYS A 24 -13.73 4.43 -20.63
CA LYS A 24 -12.79 4.37 -21.77
C LYS A 24 -11.33 4.25 -21.34
N ALA A 25 -10.93 4.89 -20.24
CA ALA A 25 -9.54 4.99 -19.81
C ALA A 25 -9.05 3.82 -18.95
N ARG A 26 -9.94 3.12 -18.24
CA ARG A 26 -9.57 2.13 -17.21
C ARG A 26 -9.46 0.70 -17.76
N THR A 27 -8.84 0.55 -18.92
CA THR A 27 -8.56 -0.77 -19.51
C THR A 27 -7.31 -1.39 -18.89
N VAL A 28 -7.20 -2.72 -18.97
CA VAL A 28 -6.02 -3.46 -18.47
C VAL A 28 -4.74 -2.97 -19.19
N THR A 29 -4.84 -2.64 -20.48
CA THR A 29 -3.72 -2.11 -21.27
C THR A 29 -3.18 -0.79 -20.73
N TYR A 30 -4.06 0.17 -20.39
CA TYR A 30 -3.62 1.43 -19.75
C TYR A 30 -3.05 1.18 -18.35
N GLY A 31 -3.56 0.20 -17.61
CA GLY A 31 -2.98 -0.23 -16.34
C GLY A 31 -1.55 -0.76 -16.49
N ILE A 32 -1.30 -1.60 -17.50
CA ILE A 32 0.04 -2.11 -17.80
C ILE A 32 0.96 -0.96 -18.20
N LEU A 33 0.52 -0.10 -19.12
CA LEU A 33 1.30 1.04 -19.60
C LEU A 33 1.70 1.99 -18.45
N THR A 34 0.74 2.39 -17.61
CA THR A 34 1.00 3.29 -16.48
C THR A 34 1.91 2.65 -15.43
N SER A 35 1.79 1.35 -15.20
CA SER A 35 2.70 0.58 -14.34
C SER A 35 4.12 0.56 -14.90
N THR A 36 4.29 0.27 -16.19
CA THR A 36 5.61 0.27 -16.86
C THR A 36 6.25 1.65 -16.79
N VAL A 37 5.51 2.72 -17.11
CA VAL A 37 6.01 4.10 -16.98
C VAL A 37 6.43 4.40 -15.54
N THR A 38 5.64 3.97 -14.56
CA THR A 38 5.95 4.18 -13.14
C THR A 38 7.23 3.46 -12.72
N TRP A 39 7.44 2.24 -13.19
CA TRP A 39 8.68 1.51 -12.96
C TRP A 39 9.89 2.21 -13.58
N VAL A 40 9.78 2.67 -14.82
CA VAL A 40 10.85 3.43 -15.49
C VAL A 40 11.17 4.70 -14.72
N VAL A 41 10.15 5.48 -14.32
CA VAL A 41 10.33 6.70 -13.52
C VAL A 41 10.96 6.39 -12.16
N ALA A 42 10.56 5.29 -11.51
CA ALA A 42 11.15 4.87 -10.25
C ALA A 42 12.64 4.51 -10.41
N LEU A 43 13.00 3.77 -11.45
CA LEU A 43 14.39 3.43 -11.76
C LEU A 43 15.22 4.69 -12.01
N LEU A 44 14.74 5.60 -12.86
CA LEU A 44 15.40 6.88 -13.13
C LEU A 44 15.57 7.73 -11.86
N ALA A 45 14.56 7.75 -10.99
CA ALA A 45 14.63 8.46 -9.71
C ALA A 45 15.65 7.84 -8.74
N SER A 46 15.89 6.53 -8.84
CA SER A 46 16.88 5.79 -8.04
C SER A 46 18.32 5.92 -8.54
N VAL A 47 18.55 6.26 -9.81
CA VAL A 47 19.91 6.39 -10.40
C VAL A 47 20.84 7.28 -9.57
N PRO A 48 20.46 8.51 -9.14
CA PRO A 48 21.35 9.35 -8.35
C PRO A 48 21.74 8.71 -7.02
N ALA A 49 20.81 8.00 -6.38
CA ALA A 49 21.10 7.31 -5.12
C ALA A 49 22.14 6.20 -5.31
N ILE A 50 22.10 5.48 -6.44
CA ILE A 50 23.05 4.41 -6.76
C ILE A 50 24.43 5.00 -7.09
N VAL A 51 24.48 6.06 -7.90
CA VAL A 51 25.74 6.67 -8.35
C VAL A 51 26.50 7.34 -7.21
N PHE A 52 25.78 7.98 -6.27
CA PHE A 52 26.41 8.71 -5.18
C PHE A 52 26.73 7.84 -3.96
N HIS A 53 26.11 6.67 -3.77
CA HIS A 53 26.51 5.76 -2.69
C HIS A 53 27.82 5.05 -3.02
N LYS A 54 28.82 5.20 -2.13
CA LYS A 54 30.11 4.50 -2.23
C LYS A 54 30.43 3.82 -0.90
N THR A 55 31.13 2.70 -0.99
CA THR A 55 31.68 2.00 0.19
C THR A 55 33.06 2.55 0.49
N GLN A 56 33.32 2.95 1.74
CA GLN A 56 34.63 3.42 2.18
C GLN A 56 35.03 2.74 3.48
N LYS A 57 36.33 2.55 3.68
CA LYS A 57 36.90 2.08 4.94
C LYS A 57 37.20 3.28 5.84
N GLU A 58 36.50 3.38 6.96
CA GLU A 58 36.71 4.42 7.96
C GLU A 58 37.20 3.77 9.26
N ASN A 59 38.43 4.12 9.67
CA ASN A 59 39.19 3.62 10.84
C ASN A 59 39.47 2.10 10.90
N SER A 60 38.51 1.25 10.56
CA SER A 60 38.63 -0.22 10.40
C SER A 60 37.33 -0.87 9.89
N ARG A 61 36.23 -0.12 9.77
CA ARG A 61 34.92 -0.61 9.31
C ARG A 61 34.60 -0.09 7.93
N TYR A 62 33.92 -0.91 7.13
CA TYR A 62 33.37 -0.49 5.85
C TYR A 62 32.01 0.17 6.09
N THR A 63 31.87 1.43 5.70
CA THR A 63 30.61 2.18 5.74
C THR A 63 30.13 2.43 4.31
N CYS A 64 28.82 2.43 4.09
CA CYS A 64 28.20 2.77 2.82
C CYS A 64 27.47 4.10 3.00
N SER A 65 27.92 5.16 2.32
CA SER A 65 27.34 6.49 2.48
C SER A 65 27.34 7.27 1.16
N ALA A 66 26.43 8.24 1.03
CA ALA A 66 26.30 9.08 -0.15
C ALA A 66 27.42 10.13 -0.19
N HIS A 67 28.20 10.12 -1.27
CA HIS A 67 29.29 11.06 -1.53
C HIS A 67 29.02 11.86 -2.80
N TYR A 68 28.78 13.16 -2.64
CA TYR A 68 28.54 14.09 -3.75
C TYR A 68 29.85 14.77 -4.19
N PRO A 69 30.01 15.14 -5.48
CA PRO A 69 31.25 15.71 -6.02
C PRO A 69 31.65 17.07 -5.39
N GLY A 70 32.97 17.32 -5.34
CA GLY A 70 33.67 18.19 -4.37
C GLY A 70 33.36 19.68 -4.32
N ASP A 71 32.85 20.32 -5.38
CA ASP A 71 32.56 21.77 -5.36
C ASP A 71 31.08 22.12 -5.14
N SER A 72 30.19 21.14 -5.26
CA SER A 72 28.72 21.35 -5.15
C SER A 72 28.06 20.36 -4.20
N ARG A 73 28.84 19.69 -3.33
CA ARG A 73 28.38 18.64 -2.41
C ARG A 73 27.20 19.09 -1.56
N ILE A 74 27.28 20.30 -1.03
CA ILE A 74 26.26 20.90 -0.18
C ILE A 74 24.97 21.15 -0.99
N ASN A 75 25.09 21.75 -2.17
CA ASN A 75 23.95 22.03 -3.06
C ASN A 75 23.27 20.73 -3.52
N TRP A 76 24.04 19.71 -3.92
CA TRP A 76 23.49 18.41 -4.28
C TRP A 76 22.74 17.75 -3.13
N LYS A 77 23.28 17.80 -1.90
CA LYS A 77 22.62 17.28 -0.70
C LYS A 77 21.29 18.00 -0.47
N TYR A 78 21.27 19.34 -0.52
CA TYR A 78 20.05 20.13 -0.37
C TYR A 78 19.00 19.82 -1.44
N SER A 79 19.39 19.86 -2.72
CA SER A 79 18.49 19.61 -3.85
C SER A 79 17.93 18.19 -3.82
N TYR A 80 18.75 17.19 -3.47
CA TYR A 80 18.31 15.81 -3.35
C TYR A 80 17.32 15.62 -2.20
N THR A 81 17.63 16.13 -1.00
CA THR A 81 16.72 16.05 0.15
C THR A 81 15.40 16.76 -0.14
N LEU A 82 15.43 17.94 -0.76
CA LEU A 82 14.22 18.66 -1.15
C LEU A 82 13.39 17.86 -2.15
N LYS A 83 14.01 17.35 -3.21
CA LYS A 83 13.35 16.50 -4.21
C LYS A 83 12.66 15.31 -3.52
N MET A 84 13.36 14.61 -2.62
CA MET A 84 12.80 13.46 -1.92
C MET A 84 11.65 13.82 -0.97
N ASN A 85 11.72 14.96 -0.28
CA ASN A 85 10.62 15.44 0.56
C ASN A 85 9.41 15.88 -0.27
N ILE A 86 9.63 16.59 -1.38
CA ILE A 86 8.54 17.04 -2.26
C ILE A 86 7.83 15.84 -2.89
N LEU A 87 8.57 14.90 -3.46
CA LEU A 87 7.99 13.72 -4.13
C LEU A 87 7.47 12.68 -3.13
N GLY A 88 8.09 12.56 -1.97
CA GLY A 88 7.76 11.57 -0.95
C GLY A 88 6.67 12.00 0.03
N LEU A 89 6.49 13.30 0.28
CA LEU A 89 5.56 13.82 1.28
C LEU A 89 4.56 14.82 0.68
N ILE A 90 5.04 15.89 0.06
CA ILE A 90 4.19 17.03 -0.32
C ILE A 90 3.24 16.69 -1.48
N VAL A 91 3.76 16.17 -2.59
CA VAL A 91 2.94 15.79 -3.75
C VAL A 91 1.88 14.75 -3.39
N PRO A 92 2.21 13.64 -2.69
CA PRO A 92 1.20 12.70 -2.21
C PRO A 92 0.14 13.34 -1.30
N MET A 93 0.55 14.26 -0.41
CA MET A 93 -0.37 14.92 0.53
C MET A 93 -1.36 15.83 -0.19
N LEU A 94 -0.89 16.61 -1.17
CA LEU A 94 -1.77 17.46 -1.99
C LEU A 94 -2.78 16.64 -2.80
N ILE A 95 -2.33 15.56 -3.43
CA ILE A 95 -3.20 14.64 -4.18
C ILE A 95 -4.23 14.00 -3.24
N MET A 96 -3.84 13.61 -2.02
CA MET A 96 -4.76 13.11 -1.01
C MET A 96 -5.83 14.15 -0.69
N ILE A 97 -5.46 15.35 -0.25
CA ILE A 97 -6.41 16.38 0.17
C ILE A 97 -7.42 16.66 -0.96
N PHE A 98 -6.91 16.90 -2.17
CA PHE A 98 -7.76 17.17 -3.33
C PHE A 98 -8.70 16.02 -3.66
N SER A 99 -8.17 14.80 -3.81
CA SER A 99 -8.98 13.64 -4.20
C SER A 99 -10.03 13.30 -3.14
N TYR A 100 -9.69 13.38 -1.85
CA TYR A 100 -10.60 13.05 -0.77
C TYR A 100 -11.70 14.09 -0.58
N SER A 101 -11.38 15.39 -0.73
CA SER A 101 -12.40 16.44 -0.74
C SER A 101 -13.44 16.20 -1.83
N GLN A 102 -13.02 15.82 -3.03
CA GLN A 102 -13.93 15.54 -4.15
C GLN A 102 -14.73 14.26 -3.95
N ILE A 103 -14.10 13.22 -3.40
CA ILE A 103 -14.78 11.96 -3.10
C ILE A 103 -15.83 12.18 -2.02
N LEU A 104 -15.53 12.93 -0.95
CA LEU A 104 -16.50 13.23 0.11
C LEU A 104 -17.71 13.99 -0.44
N LYS A 105 -17.49 15.04 -1.25
CA LYS A 105 -18.57 15.76 -1.96
C LYS A 105 -19.43 14.83 -2.81
N THR A 106 -18.81 13.91 -3.55
CA THR A 106 -19.53 12.97 -4.42
C THR A 106 -20.29 11.90 -3.63
N LEU A 107 -19.73 11.42 -2.52
CA LEU A 107 -20.35 10.41 -1.66
C LEU A 107 -21.55 10.97 -0.88
N LEU A 108 -21.50 12.25 -0.48
CA LEU A 108 -22.65 12.94 0.08
C LEU A 108 -23.80 13.04 -0.94
N ARG A 109 -23.47 13.12 -2.24
CA ARG A 109 -24.46 13.21 -3.33
C ARG A 109 -24.96 11.85 -3.82
N CYS A 110 -24.18 10.77 -3.67
CA CYS A 110 -24.54 9.43 -4.15
C CYS A 110 -24.19 8.35 -3.10
N LYS A 111 -25.22 7.79 -2.43
CA LYS A 111 -25.08 6.65 -1.51
C LYS A 111 -24.79 5.35 -2.26
N ASN A 112 -23.51 5.03 -2.49
CA ASN A 112 -23.09 3.73 -3.02
C ASN A 112 -22.04 3.08 -2.11
N GLU A 113 -22.51 2.19 -1.24
CA GLU A 113 -21.75 1.45 -0.22
C GLU A 113 -20.52 0.70 -0.76
N LYS A 114 -20.62 0.08 -1.95
CA LYS A 114 -19.50 -0.69 -2.54
C LYS A 114 -18.35 0.22 -2.96
N LYS A 115 -18.64 1.43 -3.43
CA LYS A 115 -17.62 2.44 -3.80
C LYS A 115 -16.93 3.00 -2.55
N GLN A 116 -17.70 3.21 -1.47
CA GLN A 116 -17.16 3.69 -0.19
C GLN A 116 -16.11 2.75 0.40
N LYS A 117 -16.34 1.42 0.36
CA LYS A 117 -15.37 0.45 0.89
C LYS A 117 -14.01 0.50 0.18
N ALA A 118 -13.99 0.60 -1.15
CA ALA A 118 -12.74 0.66 -1.91
C ALA A 118 -11.95 1.96 -1.67
N VAL A 119 -12.66 3.09 -1.56
CA VAL A 119 -12.07 4.37 -1.18
C VAL A 119 -11.48 4.30 0.23
N ARG A 120 -12.25 3.77 1.19
CA ARG A 120 -11.82 3.62 2.59
C ARG A 120 -10.54 2.79 2.71
N LEU A 121 -10.42 1.71 1.92
CA LEU A 121 -9.22 0.90 1.88
C LEU A 121 -8.00 1.71 1.42
N ILE A 122 -8.09 2.43 0.31
CA ILE A 122 -6.99 3.23 -0.23
C ILE A 122 -6.60 4.35 0.74
N PHE A 123 -7.58 5.01 1.35
CA PHE A 123 -7.33 6.01 2.39
C PHE A 123 -6.54 5.47 3.58
N MET A 124 -6.88 4.28 4.06
CA MET A 124 -6.13 3.65 5.14
C MET A 124 -4.68 3.40 4.72
N ILE A 125 -4.46 2.85 3.51
CA ILE A 125 -3.10 2.67 2.96
C ILE A 125 -2.33 4.00 2.95
N MET A 126 -2.99 5.10 2.60
CA MET A 126 -2.35 6.42 2.60
C MET A 126 -2.01 6.93 3.99
N ILE A 127 -2.94 6.83 4.93
CA ILE A 127 -2.70 7.27 6.31
C ILE A 127 -1.50 6.53 6.87
N PHE A 128 -1.47 5.21 6.71
CA PHE A 128 -0.34 4.41 7.16
C PHE A 128 0.96 4.82 6.45
N TYR A 129 0.93 5.10 5.15
CA TYR A 129 2.11 5.67 4.47
C TYR A 129 2.62 6.93 5.19
N PHE A 130 1.76 7.92 5.45
CA PHE A 130 2.18 9.14 6.12
C PHE A 130 2.63 8.92 7.57
N LEU A 131 1.93 8.08 8.33
CA LEU A 131 2.32 7.77 9.71
C LEU A 131 3.75 7.19 9.79
N PHE A 132 4.11 6.33 8.85
CA PHE A 132 5.41 5.67 8.84
C PHE A 132 6.51 6.50 8.16
N TRP A 133 6.20 7.25 7.11
CA TRP A 133 7.20 7.99 6.31
C TRP A 133 7.42 9.44 6.73
N THR A 134 6.40 10.11 7.28
CA THR A 134 6.51 11.52 7.67
C THR A 134 7.61 11.78 8.71
N PRO A 135 7.77 10.96 9.77
CA PRO A 135 8.84 11.17 10.75
C PRO A 135 10.22 11.18 10.09
N PHE A 136 10.47 10.24 9.16
CA PHE A 136 11.73 10.17 8.43
C PHE A 136 11.95 11.40 7.53
N HIS A 137 10.93 11.80 6.77
CA HIS A 137 11.01 12.99 5.91
C HIS A 137 11.32 14.26 6.71
N ILE A 138 10.65 14.46 7.85
CA ILE A 138 10.89 15.60 8.74
C ILE A 138 12.31 15.55 9.32
N SER A 139 12.74 14.41 9.88
CA SER A 139 14.08 14.27 10.45
C SER A 139 15.18 14.47 9.39
N SER A 140 15.00 13.94 8.18
CA SER A 140 15.92 14.11 7.06
C SER A 140 16.00 15.57 6.59
N PHE A 141 14.86 16.27 6.54
CA PHE A 141 14.79 17.69 6.21
C PHE A 141 15.53 18.52 7.27
N LEU A 142 15.19 18.35 8.55
CA LEU A 142 15.85 19.07 9.64
C LEU A 142 17.36 18.83 9.66
N HIS A 143 17.81 17.60 9.46
CA HIS A 143 19.23 17.27 9.43
C HIS A 143 19.99 17.93 8.28
N THR A 144 19.34 18.05 7.12
CA THR A 144 19.96 18.66 5.95
C THR A 144 20.01 20.18 6.10
N PHE A 145 18.93 20.79 6.59
CA PHE A 145 18.76 22.24 6.71
C PHE A 145 19.14 22.83 8.07
N GLN A 146 19.66 22.02 8.99
CA GLN A 146 20.01 22.46 10.34
C GLN A 146 20.85 23.74 10.32
N SER A 147 21.94 23.79 9.56
CA SER A 147 22.84 24.96 9.49
C SER A 147 22.20 26.25 8.98
N LEU A 148 21.06 26.16 8.29
CA LEU A 148 20.29 27.31 7.82
C LEU A 148 19.17 27.70 8.80
N LEU A 149 18.61 26.72 9.52
CA LEU A 149 17.45 26.91 10.40
C LEU A 149 17.83 27.25 11.83
N PHE A 150 18.92 26.68 12.34
CA PHE A 150 19.39 26.84 13.72
C PHE A 150 20.91 26.66 13.78
N ASN A 151 21.60 27.33 14.71
CA ASN A 151 23.04 27.14 14.88
C ASN A 151 23.27 25.88 15.74
N PRO A 152 23.57 24.70 15.17
CA PRO A 152 23.45 23.44 15.89
C PRO A 152 24.74 23.10 16.62
N ASP A 153 24.66 22.91 17.93
CA ASP A 153 25.75 22.34 18.72
C ASP A 153 25.97 20.85 18.40
N CYS A 154 27.12 20.31 18.79
CA CYS A 154 27.51 18.93 18.52
C CYS A 154 26.49 17.91 19.06
N GLU A 155 25.86 18.21 20.19
CA GLU A 155 24.85 17.35 20.80
C GLU A 155 23.57 17.27 19.95
N ILE A 156 23.09 18.40 19.44
CA ILE A 156 21.90 18.45 18.57
C ILE A 156 22.15 17.66 17.29
N LYS A 157 23.34 17.77 16.70
CA LYS A 157 23.73 16.98 15.51
C LYS A 157 23.64 15.48 15.79
N GLY A 158 24.22 15.03 16.90
CA GLY A 158 24.21 13.61 17.28
C GLY A 158 22.81 13.07 17.60
N GLN A 159 21.94 13.86 18.22
CA GLN A 159 20.55 13.46 18.45
C GLN A 159 19.77 13.33 17.14
N LEU A 160 20.01 14.23 16.19
CA LEU A 160 19.32 14.24 14.91
C LEU A 160 19.72 13.07 14.01
N GLU A 161 21.00 12.68 14.03
CA GLU A 161 21.47 11.45 13.37
C GLU A 161 20.78 10.20 13.93
N LYS A 162 20.69 10.08 15.26
CA LYS A 162 19.95 8.98 15.91
C LYS A 162 18.47 8.99 15.53
N ALA A 163 17.84 10.17 15.50
CA ALA A 163 16.45 10.32 15.11
C ALA A 163 16.22 9.86 13.66
N ILE A 164 17.12 10.17 12.72
CA ILE A 164 17.05 9.66 11.35
C ILE A 164 17.09 8.14 11.34
N GLN A 165 18.05 7.52 12.05
CA GLN A 165 18.18 6.07 12.06
C GLN A 165 16.92 5.36 12.60
N VAL A 166 16.34 5.88 13.69
CA VAL A 166 15.10 5.34 14.27
C VAL A 166 13.92 5.52 13.31
N THR A 167 13.74 6.73 12.77
CA THR A 167 12.63 7.03 11.88
C THR A 167 12.72 6.32 10.53
N GLU A 168 13.93 6.11 10.00
CA GLU A 168 14.18 5.28 8.83
C GLU A 168 13.76 3.83 9.09
N THR A 169 14.14 3.27 10.23
CA THR A 169 13.73 1.91 10.62
C THR A 169 12.21 1.78 10.71
N ILE A 170 11.54 2.76 11.31
CA ILE A 170 10.07 2.83 11.34
C ILE A 170 9.51 2.86 9.92
N SER A 171 10.04 3.70 9.03
CA SER A 171 9.58 3.81 7.65
C SER A 171 9.68 2.49 6.88
N MET A 172 10.68 1.65 7.18
CA MET A 172 10.85 0.33 6.55
C MET A 172 9.74 -0.65 6.94
N ILE A 173 9.20 -0.57 8.16
CA ILE A 173 8.10 -1.43 8.64
C ILE A 173 6.85 -1.30 7.75
N HIS A 174 6.68 -0.15 7.09
CA HIS A 174 5.57 0.09 6.16
C HIS A 174 5.43 -0.99 5.07
N CYS A 175 6.52 -1.64 4.65
CA CYS A 175 6.45 -2.69 3.62
C CYS A 175 5.57 -3.88 4.05
N CYS A 176 5.53 -4.19 5.35
CA CYS A 176 4.75 -5.28 5.95
C CYS A 176 3.29 -4.89 6.23
N ILE A 177 3.00 -3.59 6.30
CA ILE A 177 1.67 -3.09 6.68
C ILE A 177 0.64 -3.25 5.55
N ASN A 178 1.07 -3.21 4.27
CA ASN A 178 0.13 -3.34 3.16
C ASN A 178 -0.67 -4.66 3.20
N PRO A 179 -0.05 -5.86 3.30
CA PRO A 179 -0.79 -7.12 3.49
C PRO A 179 -1.73 -7.12 4.69
N VAL A 180 -1.30 -6.54 5.81
CA VAL A 180 -2.10 -6.42 7.05
C VAL A 180 -3.37 -5.60 6.77
N ILE A 181 -3.24 -4.42 6.15
CA ILE A 181 -4.38 -3.58 5.77
C ILE A 181 -5.35 -4.36 4.87
N TYR A 182 -4.84 -5.08 3.86
CA TYR A 182 -5.70 -5.88 2.98
C TYR A 182 -6.42 -7.02 3.72
N ALA A 183 -5.76 -7.68 4.68
CA ALA A 183 -6.34 -8.77 5.47
C ALA A 183 -7.51 -8.29 6.36
N PHE A 184 -7.36 -7.13 7.01
CA PHE A 184 -8.36 -6.62 7.94
C PHE A 184 -9.46 -5.78 7.27
N VAL A 185 -9.12 -4.98 6.27
CA VAL A 185 -10.04 -4.00 5.64
C VAL A 185 -10.59 -4.52 4.30
N GLY A 186 -9.86 -5.40 3.60
CA GLY A 186 -10.23 -5.91 2.28
C GLY A 186 -11.18 -7.11 2.33
N GLU A 187 -12.50 -6.90 2.24
CA GLU A 187 -13.48 -8.01 2.26
C GLU A 187 -13.23 -9.10 1.20
N LYS A 188 -12.85 -8.70 -0.03
CA LYS A 188 -12.54 -9.65 -1.10
C LYS A 188 -11.29 -10.45 -0.77
N PHE A 189 -10.22 -9.78 -0.34
CA PHE A 189 -8.96 -10.41 0.02
C PHE A 189 -9.14 -11.38 1.18
N ARG A 190 -9.91 -11.01 2.21
CA ARG A 190 -10.29 -11.89 3.32
C ARG A 190 -11.05 -13.14 2.85
N LYS A 191 -12.00 -13.01 1.91
CA LYS A 191 -12.70 -14.16 1.34
C LYS A 191 -11.75 -15.09 0.58
N TYR A 192 -10.82 -14.53 -0.21
CA TYR A 192 -9.80 -15.32 -0.91
C TYR A 192 -8.85 -16.01 0.06
N LEU A 193 -8.37 -15.30 1.10
CA LEU A 193 -7.55 -15.89 2.15
C LEU A 193 -8.29 -17.04 2.83
N TYR A 194 -9.54 -16.83 3.25
CA TYR A 194 -10.33 -17.88 3.90
C TYR A 194 -10.53 -19.10 2.98
N ALA A 195 -10.82 -18.88 1.71
CA ALA A 195 -10.93 -19.96 0.72
C ALA A 195 -9.58 -20.69 0.52
N PHE A 196 -8.48 -19.94 0.46
CA PHE A 196 -7.13 -20.49 0.35
C PHE A 196 -6.77 -21.34 1.58
N PHE A 197 -6.95 -20.80 2.79
CA PHE A 197 -6.73 -21.54 4.04
C PHE A 197 -7.63 -22.77 4.15
N ARG A 198 -8.90 -22.68 3.75
CA ARG A 198 -9.80 -23.85 3.76
C ARG A 198 -9.37 -24.92 2.75
N LYS A 199 -8.97 -24.52 1.55
CA LYS A 199 -8.60 -25.45 0.48
C LYS A 199 -7.23 -26.09 0.69
N TYR A 200 -6.27 -25.37 1.23
CA TYR A 200 -4.88 -25.84 1.34
C TYR A 200 -4.46 -26.17 2.76
N VAL A 201 -4.90 -25.43 3.77
CA VAL A 201 -4.50 -25.67 5.17
C VAL A 201 -5.48 -26.64 5.85
N ALA A 202 -6.80 -26.39 5.75
CA ALA A 202 -7.78 -27.29 6.35
C ALA A 202 -7.88 -28.64 5.62
N ALA A 203 -7.70 -28.68 4.29
CA ALA A 203 -7.63 -29.96 3.56
C ALA A 203 -6.36 -30.77 3.86
N HIS A 204 -5.22 -30.09 4.11
CA HIS A 204 -3.97 -30.76 4.45
C HIS A 204 -3.93 -31.21 5.90
N LEU A 205 -4.57 -30.47 6.81
CA LEU A 205 -4.83 -30.88 8.20
C LEU A 205 -5.90 -31.98 8.28
N CYS A 206 -6.97 -31.95 7.46
CA CYS A 206 -7.97 -33.02 7.37
C CYS A 206 -7.42 -34.31 6.75
N LYS A 207 -6.44 -34.25 5.84
CA LYS A 207 -5.70 -35.46 5.42
C LYS A 207 -4.97 -36.15 6.57
N LYS A 208 -4.70 -35.44 7.67
CA LYS A 208 -4.13 -35.98 8.92
C LYS A 208 -5.19 -36.43 9.95
N CYS A 209 -6.49 -36.22 9.69
CA CYS A 209 -7.58 -36.65 10.57
C CYS A 209 -8.73 -37.30 9.75
N PRO A 210 -8.71 -38.62 9.53
CA PRO A 210 -9.70 -39.32 8.71
C PRO A 210 -11.13 -39.29 9.30
N ASN A 211 -11.26 -39.14 10.62
CA ASN A 211 -12.51 -39.45 11.32
C ASN A 211 -13.51 -38.29 11.41
N LEU A 212 -13.15 -37.05 11.06
CA LEU A 212 -14.09 -35.92 11.14
C LEU A 212 -14.85 -35.65 9.82
N TYR A 213 -14.38 -36.21 8.71
CA TYR A 213 -15.03 -36.03 7.39
C TYR A 213 -16.17 -37.02 7.16
N ARG A 214 -16.07 -38.24 7.70
CA ARG A 214 -17.08 -39.30 7.51
C ARG A 214 -18.41 -38.98 8.21
N GLU A 215 -18.34 -38.40 9.41
CA GLU A 215 -19.54 -38.12 10.22
C GLU A 215 -20.43 -37.00 9.65
N LYS A 216 -19.84 -36.06 8.88
CA LYS A 216 -20.60 -34.95 8.29
C LYS A 216 -21.28 -35.34 6.97
N LEU A 217 -20.73 -36.32 6.24
CA LEU A 217 -21.31 -36.78 4.98
C LEU A 217 -22.54 -37.68 5.21
N GLU A 218 -22.49 -38.54 6.23
CA GLU A 218 -23.62 -39.41 6.60
C GLU A 218 -24.80 -38.62 7.18
N ARG A 219 -24.55 -37.56 7.96
CA ARG A 219 -25.62 -36.68 8.49
C ARG A 219 -26.34 -35.85 7.43
N VAL A 220 -25.73 -35.59 6.28
CA VAL A 220 -26.36 -34.85 5.17
C VAL A 220 -27.13 -35.81 4.24
N SER A 221 -26.71 -37.08 4.16
CA SER A 221 -27.39 -38.09 3.34
C SER A 221 -28.67 -38.63 3.98
N SER A 222 -28.78 -38.64 5.32
CA SER A 222 -29.96 -39.17 6.00
C SER A 222 -31.13 -38.18 6.10
N THR A 223 -30.96 -36.92 5.70
CA THR A 223 -32.01 -35.90 5.75
C THR A 223 -32.81 -35.77 4.44
N PHE A 224 -32.53 -36.59 3.43
CA PHE A 224 -33.21 -36.54 2.14
C PHE A 224 -33.74 -37.93 1.74
N THR A 225 -34.83 -38.33 2.37
CA THR A 225 -35.78 -39.30 1.79
C THR A 225 -37.17 -38.67 1.82
N PRO A 226 -37.66 -38.13 0.69
CA PRO A 226 -39.08 -37.80 0.57
C PRO A 226 -39.84 -39.11 0.39
N SER A 227 -40.59 -39.50 1.43
CA SER A 227 -41.67 -40.48 1.30
C SER A 227 -42.87 -39.77 0.69
N THR A 228 -43.13 -39.97 -0.59
CA THR A 228 -44.44 -39.63 -1.20
C THR A 228 -45.25 -40.90 -1.36
N ALA A 229 -46.20 -41.07 -0.44
CA ALA A 229 -47.35 -41.95 -0.58
C ALA A 229 -48.59 -41.07 -0.89
N GLU A 230 -49.29 -41.44 -1.97
CA GLU A 230 -50.73 -41.30 -2.27
C GLU A 230 -51.41 -39.91 -2.32
N HIS A 231 -52.05 -39.58 -3.47
CA HIS A 231 -53.51 -39.72 -3.70
C HIS A 231 -53.94 -39.31 -5.14
N ASP A 232 -55.04 -39.91 -5.58
CA ASP A 232 -55.70 -39.95 -6.90
C ASP A 232 -56.09 -38.59 -7.54
N ILE A 233 -56.36 -38.58 -8.87
CA ILE A 233 -57.64 -38.15 -9.48
C ILE A 233 -57.68 -38.50 -10.98
N SER A 234 -58.81 -39.11 -11.35
CA SER A 234 -59.30 -39.46 -12.68
C SER A 234 -59.65 -38.25 -13.56
N THR A 235 -59.46 -38.34 -14.87
CA THR A 235 -60.51 -38.07 -15.89
C THR A 235 -59.97 -38.35 -17.29
N GLY A 236 -60.68 -39.20 -18.02
CA GLY A 236 -60.48 -39.42 -19.45
C GLY A 236 -61.27 -38.43 -20.29
N LEU A 237 -60.73 -38.15 -21.49
CA LEU A 237 -61.47 -38.03 -22.73
C LEU A 237 -60.56 -38.48 -23.87
#